data_AF-A0A0R1XCP6-F1
#
_entry.id   AF-A0A0R1XCP6-F1
#
_cell.length_a   1.000
_cell.length_b   1.000
_cell.length_c   1.000
_cell.angle_alpha   90.00
_cell.angle_beta   90.00
_cell.angle_gamma   90.00
#
_symmetry.space_group_name_H-M   'P 1'
#
loop_
_entity.id
_entity.type
_entity.pdbx_description
1 polymer ?
#
loop_
_entity_poly.entity_id
_entity_poly.type
_entity_poly.pdbx_seq_one_letter_code
_entity_poly.pdbx_strand_id
1 'polypeptide(L)'
;MAVSAAQGVIDVARLSEHPELMEQIIKLEKEHAPRDDPRWVPIHAAIEKEEPRKKKNVSVSKAKKSDQAERIAYVRSQILQGLSPYEIADISGISPSWINKLMHDVHIHRPPIAHFRLYNFETEEERYLGTQAEVIKLFKLSAFRLGLDKQNTVFTGDWAINRGRWYQDKYGKWNRTESKR
;
A
#
# COMPACT_ATOMS: atom_id res chain seq x y z
N MET A 1 33.59 -25.19 -2.17
CA MET A 1 33.05 -23.92 -1.63
C MET A 1 31.83 -23.51 -2.45
N ALA A 2 30.90 -22.85 -1.77
CA ALA A 2 29.47 -22.81 -2.03
C ALA A 2 29.02 -22.17 -3.35
N VAL A 3 27.88 -22.66 -3.83
CA VAL A 3 27.03 -22.17 -4.92
C VAL A 3 26.55 -20.75 -4.60
N SER A 4 26.76 -19.79 -5.50
CA SER A 4 26.04 -18.50 -5.47
C SER A 4 25.06 -18.45 -6.63
N ALA A 5 23.87 -19.00 -6.37
CA ALA A 5 22.69 -18.82 -7.18
C ALA A 5 22.13 -17.41 -6.94
N ALA A 6 22.52 -16.45 -7.77
CA ALA A 6 21.81 -15.18 -7.93
C ALA A 6 22.31 -14.51 -9.22
N GLN A 7 21.56 -14.65 -10.32
CA GLN A 7 21.31 -13.56 -11.28
C GLN A 7 20.35 -14.09 -12.38
N GLY A 8 19.11 -14.37 -11.98
CA GLY A 8 18.08 -14.90 -12.87
C GLY A 8 16.82 -14.04 -12.81
N VAL A 9 16.93 -12.75 -13.09
CA VAL A 9 15.78 -11.91 -13.45
C VAL A 9 16.29 -10.88 -14.45
N ILE A 10 16.06 -11.11 -15.72
CA ILE A 10 16.16 -10.07 -16.74
C ILE A 10 15.04 -9.08 -16.41
N ASP A 11 15.36 -7.79 -16.22
CA ASP A 11 14.38 -6.73 -15.96
C ASP A 11 13.41 -6.65 -17.15
N VAL A 12 12.29 -7.37 -17.07
CA VAL A 12 11.22 -7.43 -18.08
C VAL A 12 10.71 -6.02 -18.43
N ALA A 13 10.81 -5.08 -17.47
CA ALA A 13 10.45 -3.68 -17.66
C ALA A 13 11.39 -2.88 -18.57
N ARG A 14 12.67 -3.28 -18.72
CA ARG A 14 13.61 -2.63 -19.65
C ARG A 14 13.48 -3.16 -21.07
N LEU A 15 13.08 -4.42 -21.22
CA LEU A 15 12.87 -5.05 -22.53
C LEU A 15 11.54 -4.69 -23.18
N SER A 16 10.56 -4.17 -22.42
CA SER A 16 9.30 -3.68 -23.01
C SER A 16 9.47 -2.45 -23.91
N GLU A 17 10.60 -1.75 -23.81
CA GLU A 17 10.92 -0.58 -24.66
C GLU A 17 11.59 -0.97 -26.00
N HIS A 18 11.98 -2.24 -26.16
CA HIS A 18 12.66 -2.78 -27.35
C HIS A 18 12.01 -4.09 -27.82
N PRO A 19 10.76 -4.06 -28.32
CA PRO A 19 10.04 -5.25 -28.77
C PRO A 19 10.78 -6.01 -29.88
N GLU A 20 11.58 -5.33 -30.69
CA GLU A 20 12.43 -5.91 -31.73
C GLU A 20 13.52 -6.85 -31.18
N LEU A 21 13.97 -6.65 -29.93
CA LEU A 21 14.96 -7.50 -29.28
C LEU A 21 14.33 -8.70 -28.58
N MET A 22 13.03 -8.65 -28.28
CA MET A 22 12.30 -9.71 -27.57
C MET A 22 12.29 -11.01 -28.38
N GLU A 23 12.04 -10.93 -29.69
CA GLU A 23 12.06 -12.10 -30.57
C GLU A 23 13.45 -12.75 -30.65
N GLN A 24 14.51 -11.93 -30.63
CA GLN A 24 15.89 -12.40 -30.66
C GLN A 24 16.27 -13.08 -29.33
N ILE A 25 15.83 -12.54 -28.19
CA ILE A 25 16.01 -13.12 -26.86
C ILE A 25 15.30 -14.48 -26.76
N ILE A 26 14.03 -14.56 -27.19
CA ILE A 26 13.26 -15.81 -27.18
C ILE A 26 13.95 -16.89 -28.02
N LYS A 27 14.50 -16.52 -29.17
CA LYS A 27 15.21 -17.46 -30.05
C LYS A 27 16.51 -17.97 -29.41
N LEU A 28 17.29 -17.08 -28.79
CA LEU A 28 18.53 -17.45 -28.11
C LEU A 28 18.30 -18.31 -26.86
N GLU A 29 17.21 -18.05 -26.12
CA GLU A 29 16.82 -18.90 -24.99
C GLU A 29 16.35 -20.29 -25.44
N LYS A 30 15.60 -20.38 -26.55
CA LYS A 30 15.21 -21.69 -27.13
C LYS A 30 16.43 -22.49 -27.58
N GLU A 31 17.42 -21.84 -28.18
CA GLU A 31 18.66 -22.47 -28.63
C GLU A 31 19.64 -22.77 -27.47
N HIS A 32 19.29 -22.42 -26.22
CA HIS A 32 20.15 -22.55 -25.04
C HIS A 32 21.54 -21.93 -25.25
N ALA A 33 21.61 -20.83 -26.01
CA ALA A 33 22.87 -20.16 -26.31
C ALA A 33 23.48 -19.61 -25.00
N PRO A 34 24.77 -19.88 -24.72
CA PRO A 34 25.43 -19.35 -23.54
C PRO A 34 25.40 -17.82 -23.56
N ARG A 35 25.29 -17.18 -22.39
CA ARG A 35 25.14 -15.71 -22.29
C ARG A 35 26.34 -14.92 -22.80
N ASP A 36 27.51 -15.56 -22.88
CA ASP A 36 28.72 -15.01 -23.47
C ASP A 36 28.77 -15.15 -25.01
N ASP A 37 27.73 -15.71 -25.63
CA ASP A 37 27.62 -15.81 -27.09
C ASP A 37 27.57 -14.39 -27.72
N PRO A 38 28.32 -14.12 -28.80
CA PRO A 38 28.31 -12.84 -29.49
C PRO A 38 26.92 -12.30 -29.86
N ARG A 39 25.92 -13.18 -29.99
CA ARG A 39 24.53 -12.82 -30.27
C ARG A 39 23.82 -12.11 -29.12
N TRP A 40 24.34 -12.21 -27.89
CA TRP A 40 23.83 -11.48 -26.72
C TRP A 40 24.38 -10.05 -26.60
N VAL A 41 25.50 -9.74 -27.25
CA VAL A 41 26.16 -8.41 -27.21
C VAL A 41 25.22 -7.24 -27.52
N PRO A 42 24.39 -7.26 -28.60
CA PRO A 42 23.47 -6.15 -28.88
C PRO A 42 22.36 -6.00 -27.83
N ILE A 43 21.94 -7.10 -27.19
CA ILE A 43 20.95 -7.09 -26.11
C ILE A 43 21.55 -6.49 -24.84
N HIS A 44 22.77 -6.89 -24.48
CA HIS A 44 23.50 -6.30 -23.35
C HIS A 44 23.76 -4.81 -23.56
N ALA A 45 24.17 -4.40 -24.75
CA ALA A 45 24.39 -2.99 -25.08
C ALA A 45 23.10 -2.15 -25.02
N ALA A 46 21.93 -2.73 -25.31
CA ALA A 46 20.64 -2.05 -25.16
C ALA A 46 20.22 -1.93 -23.69
N ILE A 47 20.50 -2.95 -22.86
CA ILE A 47 20.20 -2.94 -21.42
C ILE A 47 21.16 -2.02 -20.64
N GLU A 48 22.41 -1.91 -21.08
CA GLU A 48 23.46 -1.08 -20.46
C GLU A 48 23.49 0.36 -20.97
N LYS A 49 22.78 0.70 -22.05
CA LYS A 49 22.56 2.10 -22.43
C LYS A 49 21.74 2.78 -21.33
N GLU A 50 22.44 3.41 -20.39
CA GLU A 50 21.84 4.44 -19.54
C GLU A 50 21.29 5.54 -20.45
N GLU A 51 19.96 5.59 -20.62
CA GLU A 51 19.36 6.81 -21.10
C GLU A 51 19.69 7.94 -20.10
N PRO A 52 20.08 9.13 -20.59
CA PRO A 52 20.24 10.28 -19.71
C PRO A 52 18.90 10.49 -19.04
N ARG A 53 18.87 10.42 -17.69
CA ARG A 53 17.71 10.78 -16.88
C ARG A 53 17.06 11.99 -17.53
N LYS A 54 15.88 11.83 -18.14
CA LYS A 54 15.06 12.95 -18.58
C LYS A 54 14.78 13.75 -17.31
N LYS A 55 15.62 14.73 -17.00
CA LYS A 55 15.23 15.85 -16.18
C LYS A 55 14.05 16.42 -16.93
N LYS A 56 12.86 16.07 -16.45
CA LYS A 56 11.63 16.70 -16.87
C LYS A 56 11.81 18.15 -16.45
N ASN A 57 12.39 18.96 -17.33
CA ASN A 57 12.22 20.40 -17.31
C ASN A 57 10.74 20.60 -17.68
N VAL A 58 9.87 20.27 -16.72
CA VAL A 58 8.54 20.82 -16.67
C VAL A 58 8.82 22.32 -16.60
N SER A 59 8.47 23.02 -17.68
CA SER A 59 8.35 24.46 -17.66
C SER A 59 7.64 24.79 -16.36
N VAL A 60 8.29 25.54 -15.46
CA VAL A 60 7.72 26.04 -14.22
C VAL A 60 6.68 27.10 -14.61
N SER A 61 5.60 26.66 -15.26
CA SER A 61 4.39 27.42 -15.36
C SER A 61 3.90 27.55 -13.93
N LYS A 62 3.63 28.78 -13.51
CA LYS A 62 3.06 29.16 -12.22
C LYS A 62 1.63 28.60 -11.98
N ALA A 63 1.31 27.44 -12.55
CA ALA A 63 0.21 26.57 -12.16
C ALA A 63 0.66 25.72 -10.96
N LYS A 64 0.26 25.96 -9.72
CA LYS A 64 -0.26 27.11 -8.97
C LYS A 64 0.03 26.63 -7.55
N LYS A 65 0.83 27.32 -6.73
CA LYS A 65 1.14 26.84 -5.36
C LYS A 65 -0.14 26.55 -4.54
N SER A 66 -1.29 27.14 -4.89
CA SER A 66 -2.59 26.82 -4.27
C SER A 66 -3.06 25.40 -4.56
N ASP A 67 -2.90 24.86 -5.78
CA ASP A 67 -3.30 23.49 -6.12
C ASP A 67 -2.48 22.45 -5.32
N GLN A 68 -1.18 22.73 -5.13
CA GLN A 68 -0.34 21.89 -4.28
C GLN A 68 -0.73 22.00 -2.79
N ALA A 69 -1.03 23.20 -2.30
CA ALA A 69 -1.47 23.40 -0.92
C ALA A 69 -2.84 22.75 -0.64
N GLU A 70 -3.77 22.84 -1.58
CA GLU A 70 -5.08 22.19 -1.53
C GLU A 70 -4.93 20.66 -1.53
N ARG A 71 -4.05 20.11 -2.38
CA ARG A 71 -3.73 18.68 -2.37
C ARG A 71 -3.08 18.23 -1.07
N ILE A 72 -2.18 19.03 -0.50
CA ILE A 72 -1.59 18.76 0.83
C ILE A 72 -2.67 18.75 1.91
N ALA A 73 -3.54 19.77 1.94
CA ALA A 73 -4.62 19.89 2.91
C ALA A 73 -5.62 18.74 2.79
N TYR A 74 -5.98 18.37 1.56
CA TYR A 74 -6.81 17.22 1.26
C TYR A 74 -6.18 15.93 1.80
N VAL A 75 -4.95 15.59 1.39
CA VAL A 75 -4.26 14.37 1.84
C VAL A 75 -4.14 14.34 3.38
N ARG A 76 -3.80 15.46 4.00
CA ARG A 76 -3.73 15.59 5.46
C ARG A 76 -5.08 15.30 6.10
N SER A 77 -6.18 15.84 5.57
CA SER A 77 -7.52 15.59 6.10
C SER A 77 -7.89 14.11 6.03
N GLN A 78 -7.55 13.42 4.94
CA GLN A 78 -7.87 12.01 4.75
C GLN A 78 -7.04 11.10 5.66
N ILE A 79 -5.75 11.39 5.84
CA ILE A 79 -4.90 10.64 6.78
C ILE A 79 -5.45 10.76 8.20
N LEU A 80 -5.87 11.97 8.60
CA LEU A 80 -6.46 12.22 9.93
C LEU A 80 -7.83 11.55 10.11
N GLN A 81 -8.52 11.18 9.02
CA GLN A 81 -9.72 10.34 9.04
C GLN A 81 -9.41 8.83 9.05
N GLY A 82 -8.14 8.47 9.21
CA GLY A 82 -7.70 7.08 9.28
C GLY A 82 -7.62 6.39 7.92
N LEU A 83 -7.63 7.11 6.80
CA LEU A 83 -7.35 6.51 5.49
C LEU A 83 -5.85 6.22 5.34
N SER A 84 -5.53 5.18 4.59
CA SER A 84 -4.16 4.82 4.23
C SER A 84 -3.71 5.59 2.97
N PRO A 85 -2.40 5.74 2.75
CA PRO A 85 -1.87 6.32 1.52
C PRO A 85 -2.40 5.67 0.23
N TYR A 86 -2.64 4.35 0.25
CA TYR A 86 -3.17 3.61 -0.89
C TYR A 86 -4.63 3.96 -1.17
N GLU A 87 -5.48 3.99 -0.14
CA GLU A 87 -6.90 4.35 -0.32
C GLU A 87 -7.05 5.80 -0.79
N ILE A 88 -6.21 6.70 -0.26
CA ILE A 88 -6.19 8.09 -0.73
C ILE A 88 -5.76 8.15 -2.20
N ALA A 89 -4.78 7.35 -2.60
CA ALA A 89 -4.35 7.27 -3.99
C ALA A 89 -5.45 6.78 -4.92
N ASP A 90 -6.19 5.75 -4.52
CA ASP A 90 -7.31 5.20 -5.30
C ASP A 90 -8.43 6.23 -5.48
N ILE A 91 -8.71 7.04 -4.47
CA ILE A 91 -9.78 8.06 -4.51
C ILE A 91 -9.36 9.31 -5.30
N SER A 92 -8.11 9.75 -5.14
CA SER A 92 -7.67 11.07 -5.60
C SER A 92 -6.73 11.06 -6.81
N GLY A 93 -6.25 9.89 -7.23
CA GLY A 93 -5.23 9.75 -8.27
C GLY A 93 -3.84 10.28 -7.88
N ILE A 94 -3.63 10.62 -6.60
CA ILE A 94 -2.34 11.06 -6.07
C ILE A 94 -1.48 9.83 -5.79
N SER A 95 -0.23 9.80 -6.29
CA SER A 95 0.64 8.63 -6.10
C SER A 95 0.89 8.34 -4.60
N PRO A 96 0.86 7.05 -4.17
CA PRO A 96 1.17 6.68 -2.78
C PRO A 96 2.56 7.13 -2.32
N SER A 97 3.55 7.13 -3.22
CA SER A 97 4.92 7.57 -2.92
C SER A 97 4.98 9.06 -2.54
N TRP A 98 4.22 9.90 -3.24
CA TRP A 98 4.12 11.32 -2.91
C TRP A 98 3.39 11.54 -1.58
N ILE A 99 2.34 10.79 -1.29
CA ILE A 99 1.63 10.85 -0.01
C ILE A 99 2.56 10.44 1.14
N ASN A 100 3.32 9.36 0.99
CA ASN A 100 4.30 8.92 1.99
C ASN A 100 5.41 9.96 2.20
N LYS A 101 5.92 10.56 1.11
CA LYS A 101 6.89 11.65 1.20
C LYS A 101 6.31 12.85 1.95
N LEU A 102 5.07 13.24 1.65
CA LEU A 102 4.37 14.32 2.33
C LEU A 102 4.17 14.04 3.83
N MET A 103 3.81 12.81 4.19
CA MET A 103 3.71 12.40 5.60
C MET A 103 5.03 12.57 6.33
N HIS A 104 6.13 12.17 5.69
CA HIS A 104 7.47 12.31 6.24
C HIS A 104 7.87 13.80 6.37
N ASP A 105 7.75 14.56 5.28
CA ASP A 105 8.19 15.96 5.20
C ASP A 105 7.41 16.89 6.14
N VAL A 106 6.12 16.61 6.38
CA VAL A 106 5.23 17.43 7.22
C VAL A 106 4.94 16.78 8.59
N HIS A 107 5.63 15.68 8.90
CA HIS A 107 5.50 14.92 10.17
C HIS A 107 4.05 14.55 10.51
N ILE A 108 3.27 14.17 9.50
CA ILE A 108 1.90 13.73 9.67
C ILE A 108 1.93 12.25 10.05
N HIS A 109 1.49 11.98 11.28
CA HIS A 109 1.33 10.62 11.77
C HIS A 109 -0.12 10.17 11.59
N ARG A 110 -0.30 8.91 11.24
CA ARG A 110 -1.64 8.31 11.17
C ARG A 110 -2.21 8.20 12.59
N PRO A 111 -3.49 8.52 12.81
CA PRO A 111 -4.12 8.29 14.09
C PRO A 111 -4.10 6.80 14.48
N PRO A 112 -4.23 6.47 15.77
CA PRO A 112 -4.52 5.12 16.21
C PRO A 112 -5.74 4.56 15.47
N ILE A 113 -5.64 3.30 15.03
CA ILE A 113 -6.69 2.62 14.27
C ILE A 113 -7.08 1.33 14.96
N ALA A 114 -8.37 1.06 14.98
CA ALA A 114 -8.96 -0.19 15.41
C ALA A 114 -9.83 -0.78 14.30
N HIS A 115 -9.89 -2.10 14.25
CA HIS A 115 -10.72 -2.84 13.30
C HIS A 115 -11.97 -3.45 13.95
N PHE A 116 -12.07 -3.35 15.28
CA PHE A 116 -13.16 -3.88 16.07
C PHE A 116 -13.54 -2.88 17.17
N ARG A 117 -14.83 -2.60 17.31
CA ARG A 117 -15.44 -1.92 18.45
C ARG A 117 -16.24 -2.94 19.25
N LEU A 118 -15.88 -3.13 20.50
CA LEU A 118 -16.52 -4.00 21.45
C LEU A 118 -17.32 -3.13 22.41
N TYR A 119 -18.58 -3.51 22.65
CA TYR A 119 -19.46 -2.83 23.60
C TYR A 119 -20.05 -3.85 24.54
N ASN A 120 -19.93 -3.62 25.85
CA ASN A 120 -20.56 -4.42 26.88
C ASN A 120 -21.90 -3.80 27.29
N PHE A 121 -22.99 -4.55 27.20
CA PHE A 121 -24.33 -4.08 27.55
C PHE A 121 -24.58 -3.97 29.06
N GLU A 122 -23.87 -4.74 29.87
CA GLU A 122 -24.02 -4.74 31.33
C GLU A 122 -23.23 -3.58 31.97
N THR A 123 -22.00 -3.36 31.52
CA THR A 123 -21.09 -2.38 32.12
C THR A 123 -20.99 -1.06 31.35
N GLU A 124 -21.66 -0.97 30.18
CA GLU A 124 -21.53 0.12 29.22
C GLU A 124 -20.09 0.37 28.74
N GLU A 125 -19.20 -0.59 28.93
CA GLU A 125 -17.79 -0.46 28.57
C GLU A 125 -17.58 -0.54 27.05
N GLU A 126 -16.81 0.40 26.50
CA GLU A 126 -16.35 0.37 25.11
C GLU A 126 -14.86 0.02 25.01
N ARG A 127 -14.52 -0.92 24.13
CA ARG A 127 -13.13 -1.27 23.80
C ARG A 127 -12.89 -1.25 22.29
N TYR A 128 -11.70 -0.83 21.91
CA TYR A 128 -11.28 -0.75 20.52
C TYR A 128 -10.05 -1.63 20.33
N LEU A 129 -10.13 -2.60 19.41
CA LEU A 129 -9.07 -3.58 19.17
C LEU A 129 -8.56 -3.48 17.73
N GLY A 130 -7.24 -3.52 17.59
CA GLY A 130 -6.52 -3.36 16.33
C GLY A 130 -6.60 -4.61 15.45
N THR A 131 -6.64 -5.78 16.06
CA THR A 131 -6.51 -7.05 15.33
C THR A 131 -7.53 -8.09 15.79
N GLN A 132 -7.83 -9.05 14.90
CA GLN A 132 -8.68 -10.20 15.25
C GLN A 132 -8.04 -11.07 16.34
N ALA A 133 -6.71 -11.15 16.39
CA ALA A 133 -5.99 -11.90 17.40
C ALA A 133 -6.21 -11.33 18.82
N GLU A 134 -6.29 -10.00 18.96
CA GLU A 134 -6.64 -9.36 20.23
C GLU A 134 -8.05 -9.74 20.69
N VAL A 135 -9.01 -9.78 19.76
CA VAL A 135 -10.40 -10.20 20.06
C VAL A 135 -10.43 -11.65 20.53
N ILE A 136 -9.76 -12.56 19.81
CA ILE A 136 -9.64 -13.98 20.19
C ILE A 136 -9.02 -14.12 21.58
N LYS A 137 -7.96 -13.34 21.86
CA LYS A 137 -7.26 -13.37 23.15
C LYS A 137 -8.15 -12.90 24.29
N LEU A 138 -8.98 -11.89 24.05
CA LEU A 138 -9.90 -11.33 25.05
C LEU A 138 -10.98 -12.35 25.45
N PHE A 139 -11.65 -12.94 24.47
CA PHE A 139 -12.75 -13.88 24.72
C PHE A 139 -12.30 -15.31 24.94
N LYS A 140 -11.02 -15.63 24.67
CA LYS A 140 -10.46 -16.99 24.68
C LYS A 140 -11.24 -17.95 23.77
N LEU A 141 -11.79 -17.42 22.68
CA LEU A 141 -12.57 -18.16 21.69
C LEU A 141 -11.96 -17.94 20.31
N SER A 142 -11.87 -19.01 19.52
CA SER A 142 -11.42 -18.92 18.12
C SER A 142 -12.33 -18.02 17.29
N ALA A 143 -11.79 -17.34 16.28
CA ALA A 143 -12.59 -16.45 15.42
C ALA A 143 -13.77 -17.13 14.72
N PHE A 144 -13.63 -18.40 14.34
CA PHE A 144 -14.73 -19.19 13.77
C PHE A 144 -15.90 -19.34 14.76
N ARG A 145 -15.59 -19.65 16.02
CA ARG A 145 -16.60 -19.72 17.10
C ARG A 145 -17.23 -18.36 17.41
N LEU A 146 -16.48 -17.29 17.23
CA LEU A 146 -16.97 -15.92 17.36
C LEU A 146 -17.69 -15.40 16.11
N GLY A 147 -17.80 -16.16 15.02
CA GLY A 147 -18.51 -15.76 13.79
C GLY A 147 -17.97 -14.50 13.08
N LEU A 148 -16.76 -14.04 13.40
CA LEU A 148 -16.18 -12.78 12.90
C LEU A 148 -15.85 -12.80 11.40
N ASP A 149 -15.82 -13.99 10.82
CA ASP A 149 -15.62 -14.27 9.40
C ASP A 149 -16.90 -14.06 8.58
N LYS A 150 -18.08 -14.21 9.19
CA LYS A 150 -19.37 -14.23 8.50
C LYS A 150 -20.18 -12.96 8.65
N GLN A 151 -20.06 -12.28 9.79
CA GLN A 151 -20.92 -11.15 10.14
C GLN A 151 -20.11 -9.95 10.60
N ASN A 152 -20.62 -8.75 10.28
CA ASN A 152 -20.00 -7.50 10.73
C ASN A 152 -20.27 -7.22 12.22
N THR A 153 -21.32 -7.79 12.79
CA THR A 153 -21.65 -7.67 14.21
C THR A 153 -21.93 -9.05 14.74
N VAL A 154 -21.25 -9.43 15.83
CA VAL A 154 -21.49 -10.69 16.52
C VAL A 154 -21.65 -10.43 18.01
N PHE A 155 -22.47 -11.24 18.66
CA PHE A 155 -22.74 -11.16 20.09
C PHE A 155 -22.11 -12.36 20.80
N THR A 156 -21.42 -12.11 21.91
CA THR A 156 -20.87 -13.18 22.76
C THR A 156 -21.04 -12.78 24.23
N GLY A 157 -21.90 -13.50 24.96
CA GLY A 157 -22.36 -13.04 26.28
C GLY A 157 -22.94 -11.62 26.20
N ASP A 158 -22.52 -10.75 27.12
CA ASP A 158 -22.95 -9.35 27.18
C ASP A 158 -22.17 -8.41 26.25
N TRP A 159 -21.39 -8.95 25.31
CA TRP A 159 -20.58 -8.16 24.38
C TRP A 159 -21.15 -8.17 22.97
N ALA A 160 -21.29 -6.99 22.38
CA ALA A 160 -21.39 -6.80 20.94
C ALA A 160 -20.01 -6.49 20.35
N ILE A 161 -19.59 -7.27 19.36
CA ILE A 161 -18.34 -7.13 18.63
C ILE A 161 -18.66 -6.63 17.23
N ASN A 162 -18.33 -5.37 16.95
CA ASN A 162 -18.57 -4.73 15.67
C ASN A 162 -17.27 -4.60 14.87
N ARG A 163 -17.22 -5.27 13.73
CA ARG A 163 -16.15 -5.14 12.74
C ARG A 163 -16.33 -3.88 11.92
N GLY A 164 -15.27 -3.11 11.80
CA GLY A 164 -15.26 -1.88 11.02
C GLY A 164 -13.96 -1.12 11.26
N ARG A 165 -13.61 -0.20 10.38
CA ARG A 165 -12.44 0.65 10.63
C ARG A 165 -12.83 1.83 11.50
N TRP A 166 -12.13 1.98 12.60
CA TRP A 166 -12.26 3.08 13.55
C TRP A 166 -10.92 3.80 13.66
N TYR A 167 -10.95 5.10 13.81
CA TYR A 167 -9.78 5.92 14.05
C TYR A 167 -10.02 6.82 15.26
N GLN A 168 -8.96 7.07 16.02
CA GLN A 168 -9.02 7.99 17.14
C GLN A 168 -8.62 9.40 16.67
N ASP A 169 -9.50 10.37 16.85
CA ASP A 169 -9.17 11.76 16.52
C ASP A 169 -8.18 12.36 17.55
N LYS A 170 -7.75 13.59 17.26
CA LYS A 170 -6.81 14.32 18.13
C LYS A 170 -7.35 14.63 19.54
N TYR A 171 -8.64 14.45 19.77
CA TYR A 171 -9.29 14.64 21.07
C TYR A 171 -9.48 13.31 21.82
N GLY A 172 -8.99 12.20 21.27
CA GLY A 172 -9.13 10.88 21.88
C GLY A 172 -10.46 10.20 21.56
N LYS A 173 -11.33 10.80 20.73
CA LYS A 173 -12.63 10.22 20.38
C LYS A 173 -12.49 9.26 19.21
N TRP A 174 -13.09 8.09 19.34
CA TRP A 174 -13.15 7.10 18.28
C TRP A 174 -14.28 7.42 17.29
N ASN A 175 -13.94 7.43 16.00
CA ASN A 175 -14.85 7.70 14.91
C ASN A 175 -14.75 6.56 13.89
N ARG A 176 -15.87 6.22 13.24
CA ARG A 176 -15.88 5.18 12.20
C ARG A 176 -15.44 5.80 10.88
N THR A 177 -14.52 5.15 10.17
CA THR A 177 -14.22 5.52 8.79
C THR A 177 -15.39 5.07 7.91
N GLU A 178 -16.11 6.02 7.32
CA GLU A 178 -17.08 5.74 6.27
C GLU A 178 -16.32 5.36 5.01
N SER A 179 -16.21 4.06 4.71
CA SER A 179 -15.80 3.65 3.37
C SER A 179 -16.94 3.99 2.43
N LYS A 180 -16.83 5.10 1.69
CA LYS A 180 -17.60 5.26 0.46
C LYS A 180 -17.17 4.13 -0.47
N ARG A 181 -17.97 3.07 -0.52
CA ARG A 181 -17.90 2.05 -1.56
C ARG A 181 -18.43 2.63 -2.86
#